data_AF-A0A2D5T067-F1
#
_entry.id   AF-A0A2D5T067-F1
#
_cell.length_a   1.000
_cell.length_b   1.000
_cell.length_c   1.000
_cell.angle_alpha   90.00
_cell.angle_beta   90.00
_cell.angle_gamma   90.00
#
_symmetry.space_group_name_H-M   'P 1'
#
loop_
_entity.id
_entity.type
_entity.pdbx_description
1 polymer ?
#
loop_
_entity_poly.entity_id
_entity_poly.type
_entity_poly.pdbx_seq_one_letter_code
_entity_poly.pdbx_strand_id
1 'polypeptide(L)'
;MQEAKKQQLKDLILPEDVKIAFDSFSQCEKNLKNIAPYKDKAMSIAFNKVKPRYAPFYSRGHHLSDLDINVGDLITDISELIHADDAEQDKFFEIYLEEIYKLSPYKVEKGVCPYAKFDQLYRTASSKLMDLLQPISGINPSKLDYTSTQSYLHFLSTIFNEQY
;
A
#
# COMPACT_ATOMS: atom_id res chain seq x y z
N MET A 1 29.45 13.65 1.73
CA MET A 1 28.63 14.10 0.59
C MET A 1 27.11 14.04 0.87
N GLN A 2 26.60 13.04 1.61
CA GLN A 2 25.19 13.00 2.05
C GLN A 2 24.86 14.04 3.14
N GLU A 3 25.76 14.31 4.09
CA GLU A 3 25.54 15.34 5.13
C GLU A 3 25.45 16.76 4.59
N ALA A 4 26.28 17.13 3.61
CA ALA A 4 26.21 18.44 2.97
C ALA A 4 24.89 18.66 2.21
N LYS A 5 24.38 17.62 1.54
CA LYS A 5 23.03 17.63 0.93
C LYS A 5 21.92 17.70 1.98
N LYS A 6 22.08 17.00 3.12
CA LYS A 6 21.15 17.05 4.26
C LYS A 6 21.08 18.47 4.84
N GLN A 7 22.22 19.15 4.98
CA GLN A 7 22.28 20.53 5.47
C GLN A 7 21.66 21.54 4.50
N GLN A 8 21.93 21.44 3.19
CA GLN A 8 21.32 22.29 2.17
C GLN A 8 19.79 22.14 2.08
N LEU A 9 19.27 20.93 2.30
CA LEU A 9 17.83 20.69 2.40
C LEU A 9 17.23 21.26 3.69
N LYS A 10 18.00 21.25 4.80
CA LYS A 10 17.58 21.84 6.07
C LYS A 10 17.48 23.37 6.03
N ASP A 11 18.33 24.02 5.24
CA ASP A 11 18.36 25.48 5.07
C ASP A 11 17.35 25.99 4.03
N LEU A 12 16.61 25.09 3.37
CA LEU A 12 15.61 25.45 2.38
C LEU A 12 14.36 25.99 3.07
N ILE A 13 14.10 27.29 2.93
CA ILE A 13 12.84 27.89 3.37
C ILE A 13 11.73 27.33 2.48
N LEU A 14 11.03 26.32 2.98
CA LEU A 14 9.88 25.76 2.30
C LEU A 14 8.73 26.78 2.30
N PRO A 15 8.11 27.04 1.13
CA PRO A 15 6.85 27.77 1.07
C PRO A 15 5.80 27.14 1.97
N GLU A 16 4.88 27.94 2.49
CA GLU A 16 3.83 27.48 3.41
C GLU A 16 3.00 26.34 2.81
N ASP A 17 2.72 26.40 1.51
CA ASP A 17 2.00 25.35 0.78
C ASP A 17 2.71 24.00 0.81
N VAL A 18 4.06 24.00 0.79
CA VAL A 18 4.86 22.76 0.87
C VAL A 18 4.82 22.19 2.28
N LYS A 19 4.84 23.03 3.31
CA LYS A 19 4.70 22.60 4.71
C LYS A 19 3.33 21.96 4.95
N ILE A 20 2.26 22.60 4.50
CA ILE A 20 0.89 22.06 4.59
C ILE A 20 0.78 20.71 3.87
N ALA A 21 1.34 20.61 2.66
CA ALA A 21 1.35 19.35 1.92
C ALA A 21 2.17 18.26 2.61
N PHE A 22 3.30 18.63 3.21
CA PHE A 22 4.15 17.74 3.97
C PHE A 22 3.45 17.23 5.23
N ASP A 23 2.81 18.10 6.02
CA ASP A 23 2.05 17.72 7.21
C ASP A 23 0.91 16.76 6.84
N SER A 24 0.19 17.06 5.75
CA SER A 24 -0.87 16.19 5.22
C SER A 24 -0.33 14.82 4.81
N PHE A 25 0.80 14.77 4.10
CA PHE A 25 1.47 13.52 3.74
C PHE A 25 1.92 12.73 4.97
N SER A 26 2.58 13.37 5.93
CA SER A 26 3.10 12.73 7.15
C SER A 26 1.97 12.16 8.01
N GLN A 27 0.85 12.88 8.11
CA GLN A 27 -0.35 12.37 8.78
C GLN A 27 -0.91 11.13 8.06
N CYS A 28 -0.98 11.16 6.72
CA CYS A 28 -1.46 10.01 5.94
C CYS A 28 -0.52 8.80 6.04
N GLU A 29 0.80 9.03 6.01
CA GLU A 29 1.83 7.99 6.19
C GLU A 29 1.70 7.32 7.56
N LYS A 30 1.54 8.13 8.62
CA LYS A 30 1.33 7.63 9.98
C LYS A 30 0.05 6.80 10.08
N ASN A 31 -1.05 7.28 9.49
CA ASN A 31 -2.30 6.54 9.48
C ASN A 31 -2.18 5.20 8.73
N LEU A 32 -1.50 5.19 7.57
CA LEU A 32 -1.27 3.98 6.78
C LEU A 32 -0.43 2.95 7.56
N LYS A 33 0.63 3.41 8.25
CA LYS A 33 1.44 2.56 9.15
C LYS A 33 0.63 2.00 10.31
N ASN A 34 -0.25 2.81 10.91
CA ASN A 34 -1.09 2.38 12.04
C ASN A 34 -2.14 1.35 11.63
N ILE A 35 -2.67 1.41 10.39
CA ILE A 35 -3.68 0.44 9.93
C ILE A 35 -3.07 -0.87 9.41
N ALA A 36 -1.80 -0.86 8.97
CA ALA A 36 -1.14 -2.03 8.39
C ALA A 36 -1.21 -3.31 9.27
N PRO A 37 -0.98 -3.27 10.59
CA PRO A 37 -1.10 -4.46 11.44
C PRO A 37 -2.50 -5.09 11.44
N TYR A 38 -3.55 -4.26 11.31
CA TYR A 38 -4.93 -4.75 11.25
C TYR A 38 -5.24 -5.37 9.90
N LYS A 39 -4.71 -4.81 8.80
CA LYS A 39 -4.77 -5.43 7.48
C LYS A 39 -4.13 -6.82 7.53
N ASP A 40 -2.89 -6.92 8.00
CA ASP A 40 -2.14 -8.18 7.96
C ASP A 40 -2.81 -9.25 8.83
N LYS A 41 -3.31 -8.86 10.01
CA LYS A 41 -4.09 -9.74 10.87
C LYS A 41 -5.40 -10.19 10.24
N ALA A 42 -6.15 -9.28 9.62
CA ALA A 42 -7.40 -9.62 8.94
C ALA A 42 -7.16 -10.55 7.74
N MET A 43 -6.11 -10.30 6.96
CA MET A 43 -5.72 -11.17 5.83
C MET A 43 -5.34 -12.56 6.32
N SER A 44 -4.56 -12.68 7.40
CA SER A 44 -4.21 -13.97 7.99
C SER A 44 -5.44 -14.74 8.47
N ILE A 45 -6.40 -14.08 9.12
CA ILE A 45 -7.64 -14.72 9.56
C ILE A 45 -8.49 -15.16 8.37
N ALA A 46 -8.66 -14.31 7.35
CA ALA A 46 -9.41 -14.64 6.15
C ALA A 46 -8.79 -15.84 5.43
N PHE A 47 -7.46 -15.84 5.28
CA PHE A 47 -6.73 -16.94 4.65
C PHE A 47 -6.92 -18.25 5.40
N ASN A 48 -6.82 -18.24 6.74
CA ASN A 48 -7.03 -19.42 7.57
C ASN A 48 -8.48 -19.93 7.57
N LYS A 49 -9.46 -19.05 7.33
CA LYS A 49 -10.88 -19.40 7.26
C LYS A 49 -11.26 -19.98 5.90
N VAL A 50 -10.78 -19.40 4.81
CA VAL A 50 -11.07 -19.86 3.45
C VAL A 50 -10.29 -21.11 3.11
N LYS A 51 -8.98 -21.14 3.44
CA LYS A 51 -8.03 -22.18 3.03
C LYS A 51 -8.09 -22.43 1.51
N PRO A 52 -7.82 -21.39 0.71
CA PRO A 52 -7.96 -21.44 -0.73
C PRO A 52 -7.00 -22.48 -1.32
N ARG A 53 -7.36 -23.01 -2.48
CA ARG A 53 -6.61 -24.01 -3.21
C ARG A 53 -6.23 -23.49 -4.57
N TYR A 54 -5.16 -24.04 -5.12
CA TYR A 54 -4.80 -23.77 -6.51
C TYR A 54 -5.93 -24.24 -7.42
N ALA A 55 -6.45 -23.32 -8.23
CA ALA A 55 -7.55 -23.59 -9.12
C ALA A 55 -7.14 -24.61 -10.19
N PRO A 56 -8.04 -25.51 -10.61
CA PRO A 56 -7.90 -26.19 -11.87
C PRO A 56 -8.08 -25.13 -12.98
N PHE A 57 -6.97 -24.64 -13.54
CA PHE A 57 -6.93 -23.55 -14.52
C PHE A 57 -8.14 -23.51 -15.48
N TYR A 58 -8.84 -22.38 -15.51
CA TYR A 58 -9.81 -22.05 -16.57
C TYR A 58 -9.52 -20.65 -17.14
N SER A 59 -8.96 -20.59 -18.35
CA SER A 59 -9.45 -19.70 -19.41
C SER A 59 -8.69 -19.92 -20.74
N ARG A 60 -9.45 -20.08 -21.83
CA ARG A 60 -9.05 -20.29 -23.26
C ARG A 60 -8.85 -21.72 -23.79
N GLY A 61 -9.54 -22.73 -23.24
CA GLY A 61 -9.75 -24.00 -23.96
C GLY A 61 -8.53 -24.92 -24.12
N HIS A 62 -7.48 -24.71 -23.33
CA HIS A 62 -6.37 -25.66 -23.21
C HIS A 62 -6.29 -26.17 -21.77
N HIS A 63 -6.64 -27.45 -21.59
CA HIS A 63 -6.35 -28.18 -20.36
C HIS A 63 -4.84 -28.34 -20.22
N LEU A 64 -4.29 -27.83 -19.11
CA LEU A 64 -2.91 -28.08 -18.69
C LEU A 64 -2.88 -28.57 -17.24
N SER A 65 -3.91 -29.30 -16.80
CA SER A 65 -3.94 -29.99 -15.49
C SER A 65 -2.70 -30.85 -15.26
N ASP A 66 -2.04 -31.27 -16.34
CA ASP A 66 -0.90 -32.17 -16.33
C ASP A 66 0.45 -31.43 -16.22
N LEU A 67 0.47 -30.09 -16.19
CA LEU A 67 1.69 -29.26 -16.15
C LEU A 67 1.95 -28.57 -14.81
N ASP A 68 0.94 -28.37 -13.97
CA ASP A 68 1.11 -27.70 -12.67
C ASP A 68 0.85 -28.67 -11.52
N ILE A 69 1.91 -28.99 -10.79
CA ILE A 69 1.94 -29.98 -9.72
C ILE A 69 1.10 -29.60 -8.50
N ASN A 70 0.74 -28.33 -8.35
CA ASN A 70 0.11 -27.80 -7.14
C ASN A 70 -1.43 -27.72 -7.25
N VAL A 71 -2.03 -28.07 -8.39
CA VAL A 71 -3.50 -27.94 -8.59
C VAL A 71 -4.28 -28.74 -7.53
N GLY A 72 -5.21 -28.06 -6.84
CA GLY A 72 -6.00 -28.64 -5.77
C GLY A 72 -5.30 -28.69 -4.40
N ASP A 73 -3.99 -28.44 -4.34
CA ASP A 73 -3.27 -28.26 -3.09
C ASP A 73 -3.67 -26.95 -2.42
N LEU A 74 -3.50 -26.91 -1.10
CA LEU A 74 -3.73 -25.70 -0.31
C LEU A 74 -2.67 -24.66 -0.65
N ILE A 75 -3.14 -23.46 -0.91
CA ILE A 75 -2.25 -22.30 -1.00
C ILE A 75 -1.74 -22.00 0.42
N THR A 76 -0.43 -21.80 0.54
CA THR A 76 0.22 -21.54 1.85
C THR A 76 0.74 -20.11 1.98
N ASP A 77 0.95 -19.41 0.86
CA ASP A 77 1.26 -17.98 0.82
C ASP A 77 0.06 -17.17 0.27
N ILE A 78 -0.31 -16.11 0.97
CA ILE A 78 -1.35 -15.18 0.55
C ILE A 78 -1.02 -14.54 -0.82
N SER A 79 0.25 -14.39 -1.16
CA SER A 79 0.67 -13.83 -2.46
C SER A 79 0.22 -14.69 -3.66
N GLU A 80 0.03 -15.99 -3.43
CA GLU A 80 -0.37 -16.98 -4.42
C GLU A 80 -1.90 -17.08 -4.56
N LEU A 81 -2.69 -16.33 -3.77
CA LEU A 81 -4.16 -16.31 -3.85
C LEU A 81 -4.68 -16.00 -5.26
N ILE A 82 -3.90 -15.28 -6.07
CA ILE A 82 -4.21 -15.00 -7.48
C ILE A 82 -4.39 -16.27 -8.34
N HIS A 83 -3.91 -17.42 -7.85
CA HIS A 83 -4.02 -18.72 -8.48
C HIS A 83 -5.21 -19.54 -7.96
N ALA A 84 -5.96 -19.04 -6.97
CA ALA A 84 -7.22 -19.63 -6.53
C ALA A 84 -8.35 -19.34 -7.54
N ASP A 85 -9.44 -20.08 -7.43
CA ASP A 85 -10.60 -19.82 -8.30
C ASP A 85 -11.29 -18.50 -7.90
N ASP A 86 -12.04 -17.91 -8.83
CA ASP A 86 -12.69 -16.61 -8.60
C ASP A 86 -13.64 -16.66 -7.37
N ALA A 87 -14.27 -17.82 -7.11
CA ALA A 87 -15.21 -17.97 -6.00
C ALA A 87 -14.50 -18.00 -4.63
N GLU A 88 -13.34 -18.64 -4.54
CA GLU A 88 -12.48 -18.67 -3.35
C GLU A 88 -11.81 -17.32 -3.13
N GLN A 89 -11.42 -16.62 -4.19
CA GLN A 89 -10.93 -15.24 -4.12
C GLN A 89 -12.01 -14.31 -3.57
N ASP A 90 -13.23 -14.36 -4.14
CA ASP A 90 -14.36 -13.54 -3.68
C ASP A 90 -14.70 -13.81 -2.22
N LYS A 91 -14.77 -15.09 -1.83
CA LYS A 91 -15.00 -15.50 -0.44
C LYS A 91 -13.88 -15.01 0.49
N PHE A 92 -12.62 -15.04 0.03
CA PHE A 92 -11.51 -14.48 0.78
C PHE A 92 -11.70 -12.98 1.00
N PHE A 93 -12.04 -12.21 -0.04
CA PHE A 93 -12.24 -10.77 0.06
C PHE A 93 -13.43 -10.41 0.96
N GLU A 94 -14.53 -11.17 0.89
CA GLU A 94 -15.69 -11.01 1.76
C GLU A 94 -15.29 -11.17 3.23
N ILE A 95 -14.65 -12.28 3.58
CA ILE A 95 -14.20 -12.53 4.95
C ILE A 95 -13.16 -11.51 5.38
N TYR A 96 -12.20 -11.17 4.52
CA TYR A 96 -11.20 -10.14 4.81
C TYR A 96 -11.85 -8.81 5.16
N LEU A 97 -12.84 -8.36 4.38
CA LEU A 97 -13.58 -7.14 4.65
C LEU A 97 -14.29 -7.20 6.01
N GLU A 98 -14.98 -8.30 6.31
CA GLU A 98 -15.60 -8.46 7.62
C GLU A 98 -14.60 -8.40 8.78
N GLU A 99 -13.47 -9.09 8.65
CA GLU A 99 -12.47 -9.16 9.72
C GLU A 99 -11.76 -7.83 9.91
N ILE A 100 -11.43 -7.10 8.84
CA ILE A 100 -10.81 -5.78 9.00
C ILE A 100 -11.79 -4.78 9.63
N TYR A 101 -13.10 -4.85 9.36
CA TYR A 101 -14.09 -4.02 10.07
C TYR A 101 -14.21 -4.36 11.55
N LYS A 102 -14.02 -5.62 11.94
CA LYS A 102 -14.05 -6.05 13.35
C LYS A 102 -12.78 -5.63 14.09
N LEU A 103 -11.62 -5.71 13.43
CA LEU A 103 -10.31 -5.49 14.05
C LEU A 103 -9.88 -4.03 14.05
N SER A 104 -10.18 -3.30 12.97
CA SER A 104 -9.75 -1.93 12.79
C SER A 104 -10.55 -0.98 13.69
N PRO A 105 -9.90 -0.08 14.44
CA PRO A 105 -10.60 0.98 15.16
C PRO A 105 -11.14 2.08 14.22
N TYR A 106 -10.72 2.07 12.95
CA TYR A 106 -11.08 3.09 11.97
C TYR A 106 -12.44 2.80 11.33
N LYS A 107 -13.38 3.73 11.51
CA LYS A 107 -14.71 3.67 10.90
C LYS A 107 -14.66 4.29 9.50
N VAL A 108 -14.95 3.49 8.48
CA VAL A 108 -15.14 3.93 7.09
C VAL A 108 -16.54 3.51 6.62
N GLU A 109 -16.96 4.03 5.47
CA GLU A 109 -18.25 3.68 4.86
C GLU A 109 -18.35 2.17 4.58
N LYS A 110 -19.54 1.60 4.78
CA LYS A 110 -19.78 0.17 4.58
C LYS A 110 -19.55 -0.19 3.11
N GLY A 111 -18.73 -1.21 2.87
CA GLY A 111 -18.32 -1.65 1.53
C GLY A 111 -16.97 -1.10 1.08
N VAL A 112 -16.34 -0.20 1.84
CA VAL A 112 -15.00 0.32 1.54
C VAL A 112 -13.96 -0.34 2.44
N CYS A 113 -12.96 -1.01 1.89
CA CYS A 113 -11.85 -1.53 2.69
C CYS A 113 -11.14 -0.37 3.44
N PRO A 114 -11.07 -0.40 4.79
CA PRO A 114 -10.40 0.63 5.57
C PRO A 114 -8.97 0.88 5.08
N TYR A 115 -8.18 -0.18 4.87
CA TYR A 115 -6.80 -0.05 4.41
C TYR A 115 -6.72 0.61 3.02
N ALA A 116 -7.56 0.19 2.07
CA ALA A 116 -7.58 0.77 0.72
C ALA A 116 -7.90 2.27 0.74
N LYS A 117 -8.78 2.72 1.66
CA LYS A 117 -9.09 4.14 1.83
C LYS A 117 -7.87 4.93 2.29
N PHE A 118 -7.14 4.44 3.28
CA PHE A 118 -5.91 5.11 3.75
C PHE A 118 -4.80 5.08 2.70
N ASP A 119 -4.66 3.98 1.95
CA ASP A 119 -3.71 3.90 0.83
C ASP A 119 -4.04 4.94 -0.26
N GLN A 120 -5.31 5.10 -0.61
CA GLN A 120 -5.75 6.12 -1.56
C GLN A 120 -5.43 7.55 -1.08
N LEU A 121 -5.72 7.85 0.20
CA LEU A 121 -5.40 9.14 0.80
C LEU A 121 -3.89 9.40 0.80
N TYR A 122 -3.11 8.40 1.19
CA TYR A 122 -1.65 8.45 1.15
C TYR A 122 -1.15 8.75 -0.27
N ARG A 123 -1.57 7.98 -1.28
CA ARG A 123 -1.18 8.22 -2.69
C ARG A 123 -1.55 9.62 -3.17
N THR A 124 -2.72 10.12 -2.79
CA THR A 124 -3.16 11.48 -3.14
C THR A 124 -2.27 12.54 -2.50
N ALA A 125 -1.96 12.40 -1.21
CA ALA A 125 -1.07 13.30 -0.50
C ALA A 125 0.36 13.25 -1.05
N SER A 126 0.86 12.05 -1.37
CA SER A 126 2.15 11.83 -2.03
C SER A 126 2.24 12.55 -3.37
N SER A 127 1.22 12.41 -4.23
CA SER A 127 1.19 13.10 -5.53
C SER A 127 1.25 14.62 -5.37
N LYS A 128 0.42 15.18 -4.48
CA LYS A 128 0.40 16.63 -4.23
C LYS A 128 1.74 17.16 -3.72
N LEU A 129 2.38 16.42 -2.79
CA LEU A 129 3.68 16.79 -2.28
C LEU A 129 4.75 16.74 -3.39
N MET A 130 4.70 15.73 -4.26
CA MET A 130 5.61 15.63 -5.41
C MET A 130 5.44 16.76 -6.42
N ASP A 131 4.19 17.15 -6.72
CA ASP A 131 3.90 18.26 -7.63
C ASP A 131 4.48 19.58 -7.12
N LEU A 132 4.42 19.80 -5.80
CA LEU A 132 4.98 20.99 -5.15
C LEU A 132 6.52 20.96 -5.04
N LEU A 133 7.11 19.78 -4.90
CA LEU A 133 8.56 19.60 -4.80
C LEU A 133 9.26 19.60 -6.16
N GLN A 134 8.58 19.22 -7.24
CA GLN A 134 9.10 19.21 -8.61
C GLN A 134 9.78 20.53 -9.03
N PRO A 135 9.15 21.71 -8.88
CA PRO A 135 9.78 22.98 -9.27
C PRO A 135 10.94 23.40 -8.34
N ILE A 136 10.99 22.88 -7.12
CA ILE A 136 11.99 23.26 -6.10
C ILE A 136 13.26 22.41 -6.22
N SER A 137 13.11 21.13 -6.49
CA SER A 137 14.20 20.14 -6.47
C SER A 137 14.78 19.82 -7.85
N GLY A 138 14.14 20.29 -8.93
CA GLY A 138 14.50 19.92 -10.31
C GLY A 138 14.25 18.42 -10.62
N ILE A 139 13.60 17.70 -9.72
CA ILE A 139 13.25 16.28 -9.89
C ILE A 139 11.96 16.22 -10.70
N ASN A 140 12.02 15.52 -11.84
CA ASN A 140 10.83 15.26 -12.65
C ASN A 140 10.12 14.00 -12.14
N PRO A 141 8.90 14.10 -11.55
CA PRO A 141 8.13 12.96 -11.07
C PRO A 141 7.84 11.94 -12.17
N SER A 142 7.78 12.38 -13.44
CA SER A 142 7.56 11.50 -14.59
C SER A 142 8.73 10.56 -14.88
N LYS A 143 9.86 10.68 -14.16
CA LYS A 143 11.04 9.82 -14.29
C LYS A 143 11.21 8.86 -13.10
N LEU A 144 10.39 8.97 -12.05
CA LEU A 144 10.48 8.10 -10.87
C LEU A 144 9.38 7.04 -10.94
N ASP A 145 9.73 5.78 -10.71
CA ASP A 145 8.72 4.73 -10.50
C ASP A 145 8.07 4.87 -9.10
N TYR A 146 7.00 4.10 -8.87
CA TYR A 146 6.21 4.17 -7.62
C TYR A 146 7.07 3.92 -6.38
N THR A 147 7.96 2.92 -6.43
CA THR A 147 8.82 2.52 -5.31
C THR A 147 9.90 3.56 -5.01
N SER A 148 10.46 4.17 -6.06
CA SER A 148 11.45 5.25 -5.96
C SER A 148 10.81 6.52 -5.40
N THR A 149 9.57 6.81 -5.79
CA THR A 149 8.78 7.92 -5.27
C THR A 149 8.47 7.73 -3.79
N GLN A 150 8.03 6.53 -3.37
CA GLN A 150 7.83 6.21 -1.95
C GLN A 150 9.12 6.35 -1.13
N SER A 151 10.24 5.81 -1.61
CA SER A 151 11.53 5.88 -0.92
C SER A 151 12.03 7.32 -0.77
N TYR A 152 11.85 8.14 -1.81
CA TYR A 152 12.22 9.54 -1.79
C TYR A 152 11.35 10.37 -0.83
N LEU A 153 10.03 10.18 -0.88
CA LEU A 153 9.10 10.85 0.04
C LEU A 153 9.33 10.40 1.49
N HIS A 154 9.66 9.13 1.72
CA HIS A 154 10.04 8.64 3.04
C HIS A 154 11.34 9.28 3.53
N PHE A 155 12.35 9.39 2.67
CA PHE A 155 13.61 10.08 2.98
C PHE A 155 13.39 11.56 3.34
N LEU A 156 12.54 12.26 2.58
CA LEU A 156 12.14 13.63 2.91
C LEU A 156 11.37 13.68 4.24
N SER A 157 10.44 12.74 4.46
CA SER A 157 9.71 12.58 5.73
C SER A 157 10.67 12.48 6.91
N THR A 158 11.70 11.64 6.81
CA THR A 158 12.72 11.49 7.84
C THR A 158 13.51 12.79 8.08
N ILE A 159 13.87 13.52 7.02
CA ILE A 159 14.63 14.77 7.16
C ILE A 159 13.83 15.87 7.85
N PHE A 160 12.56 16.03 7.50
CA PHE A 160 11.71 17.10 8.02
C PHE A 160 11.15 16.78 9.42
N ASN A 161 10.86 15.51 9.73
CA ASN A 161 10.51 15.09 11.09
C ASN A 161 11.68 15.21 12.08
N GLU A 162 12.93 15.39 11.62
CA GLU A 162 14.06 15.75 12.49
C GLU A 162 14.13 17.26 12.78
N GLN A 163 13.38 18.09 12.05
CA GLN A 163 13.39 19.56 12.20
C GLN A 163 12.26 20.10 13.10
N TYR A 164 11.23 19.30 13.40
CA TYR A 164 10.05 19.65 14.18
C TYR A 164 9.66 18.51 15.12
#